data_AF-A0A919GB89-F1
#
_entry.id   AF-A0A919GB89-F1
#
_cell.length_a   1.000
_cell.length_b   1.000
_cell.length_c   1.000
_cell.angle_alpha   90.00
_cell.angle_beta   90.00
_cell.angle_gamma   90.00
#
_symmetry.space_group_name_H-M   'P 1'
#
loop_
_entity.id
_entity.type
_entity.pdbx_description
1 polymer ?
#
loop_
_entity_poly.entity_id
_entity_poly.type
_entity_poly.pdbx_seq_one_letter_code
_entity_poly.pdbx_strand_id
1 'polypeptide(L)'
;MRSLACPDCGRRPEPWEVDHRRQARVKAVQNALRLLDIPPASASPGDAPSSVPSGVLREVPGWLDDFLAAARCVAKGSPGCEDLLAESVVSLTRLRDHTAGAIRRRPQLAQVDLACQAVDSMEQILRTLLEALSSPSPLAAQTCAVAAQRRLDVLAELTEEAAWMSRTALKFDGAESVEDVVNVLFAQGFEFYGASDLYGLNAAGLEELEGVLGARAPGASGLMFALHGVFARTMFDRRRFNDLVGQAHALLTAHADGVLALVADSVFEDDLRAGLLEVFDSCTQISMVLRQSHIPRHAGRALLDVAASLLEGPGRVLASMIMLASGRKSRPYAKLRHDDATAIVRAAQQDPELADLFQGLDCDLRNAQAHASARYEDDRLVMDLRSTSRAIPWDEVLDGTLQAQEALLAWQVALTAMLAGHGISGYGTLDLHQLCGFAGQRRMIAILLEGMGCRDVLVTPGPSHWQIDAGTAARSGPIFLGGLVTAMLRFLPGTADTLSLTVRLPDGPHSLGGPLEPWRDFTSHPSDSNEYVTGMIRASLMWTHNGKPYLPGDVLRRWAAQQALEAADRPLPARVRRMRELKALAAVAEDAPLHGALAAAIRAVRLGQPDKADQVFFDNLKTWRNTPVQLDLR
;
A
#
# COMPACT_ATOMS: atom_id res chain seq x y z
N MET A 1 -5.79 24.33 -51.65
CA MET A 1 -7.12 24.05 -52.22
C MET A 1 -7.64 25.32 -52.87
N ARG A 2 -8.33 25.23 -54.02
CA ARG A 2 -9.00 26.37 -54.69
C ARG A 2 -10.15 26.85 -53.81
N SER A 3 -10.38 28.17 -53.71
CA SER A 3 -11.51 28.73 -52.94
C SER A 3 -12.83 28.09 -53.39
N LEU A 4 -13.54 27.47 -52.45
CA LEU A 4 -14.86 26.88 -52.71
C LEU A 4 -15.83 28.00 -53.04
N ALA A 5 -16.68 27.80 -54.06
CA ALA A 5 -17.71 28.76 -54.43
C ALA A 5 -18.68 28.93 -53.25
N CYS A 6 -19.12 30.17 -53.00
CA CYS A 6 -20.09 30.46 -51.96
C CYS A 6 -21.37 29.63 -52.20
N PRO A 7 -21.85 28.85 -51.23
CA PRO A 7 -23.02 27.98 -51.41
C PRO A 7 -24.31 28.78 -51.69
N ASP A 8 -24.38 30.05 -51.28
CA ASP A 8 -25.57 30.90 -51.46
C ASP A 8 -25.58 31.67 -52.79
N CYS A 9 -24.42 32.02 -53.36
CA CYS A 9 -24.36 32.86 -54.56
C CYS A 9 -23.52 32.29 -55.72
N GLY A 10 -22.89 31.13 -55.55
CA GLY A 10 -22.11 30.43 -56.59
C GLY A 10 -20.83 31.15 -57.04
N ARG A 11 -20.56 32.37 -56.54
CA ARG A 11 -19.34 33.12 -56.86
C ARG A 11 -18.15 32.59 -56.06
N ARG A 12 -16.98 32.56 -56.71
CA ARG A 12 -15.74 32.29 -56.00
C ARG A 12 -15.32 33.55 -55.23
N PRO A 13 -14.81 33.40 -54.00
CA PRO A 13 -14.26 34.52 -53.25
C PRO A 13 -13.16 35.21 -54.06
N GLU A 14 -13.20 36.53 -54.09
CA GLU A 14 -12.12 37.35 -54.64
C GLU A 14 -10.84 37.17 -53.79
N PRO A 15 -9.62 37.38 -54.34
CA PRO A 15 -8.37 37.07 -53.65
C PRO A 15 -8.18 37.76 -52.28
N TRP A 16 -8.84 38.90 -52.06
CA TRP A 16 -8.83 39.65 -50.80
C TRP A 16 -9.90 39.17 -49.78
N GLU A 17 -10.90 38.41 -50.23
CA GLU A 17 -11.94 37.81 -49.38
C GLU A 17 -11.47 36.48 -48.77
N VAL A 18 -10.35 35.96 -49.26
CA VAL A 18 -9.71 34.75 -48.75
C VAL A 18 -8.88 35.08 -47.52
N ASP A 19 -9.28 34.52 -46.38
CA ASP A 19 -8.45 34.51 -45.17
C ASP A 19 -7.27 33.52 -45.36
N HIS A 20 -6.20 34.02 -45.99
CA HIS A 20 -4.97 33.26 -46.25
C HIS A 20 -4.35 32.69 -44.96
N ARG A 21 -4.52 33.37 -43.82
CA ARG A 21 -4.02 32.89 -42.52
C ARG A 21 -4.81 31.68 -42.04
N ARG A 22 -6.14 31.73 -42.14
CA ARG A 22 -7.01 30.58 -41.85
C ARG A 22 -6.72 29.41 -42.78
N GLN A 23 -6.48 29.66 -44.07
CA GLN A 23 -6.14 28.58 -45.02
C GLN A 23 -4.81 27.91 -44.70
N ALA A 24 -3.76 28.69 -44.40
CA ALA A 24 -2.46 28.16 -43.99
C ALA A 24 -2.59 27.32 -42.70
N ARG A 25 -3.30 27.85 -41.70
CA ARG A 25 -3.58 27.14 -40.44
C ARG A 25 -4.28 25.80 -40.67
N VAL A 26 -5.36 25.78 -41.45
CA VAL A 26 -6.11 24.54 -41.74
C VAL A 26 -5.25 23.53 -42.49
N LYS A 27 -4.42 23.99 -43.44
CA LYS A 27 -3.49 23.13 -44.18
C LYS A 27 -2.43 22.52 -43.26
N ALA A 28 -1.84 23.33 -42.37
CA ALA A 28 -0.87 22.87 -41.37
C ALA A 28 -1.48 21.81 -40.45
N VAL A 29 -2.71 22.05 -39.95
CA VAL A 29 -3.46 21.08 -39.14
C VAL A 29 -3.72 19.78 -39.91
N GLN A 30 -4.17 19.84 -41.16
CA GLN A 30 -4.42 18.65 -41.97
C GLN A 30 -3.14 17.84 -42.21
N ASN A 31 -2.00 18.49 -42.41
CA ASN A 31 -0.72 17.82 -42.55
C ASN A 31 -0.29 17.15 -41.23
N ALA A 32 -0.45 17.84 -40.11
CA ALA A 32 -0.19 17.30 -38.77
C ALA A 32 -1.05 16.05 -38.48
N LEU A 33 -2.36 16.11 -38.76
CA LEU A 33 -3.26 14.95 -38.59
C LEU A 33 -2.83 13.77 -39.47
N ARG A 34 -2.44 14.01 -40.72
CA ARG A 34 -1.94 12.94 -41.61
C ARG A 34 -0.68 12.26 -41.07
N LEU A 35 0.24 13.01 -40.47
CA LEU A 35 1.45 12.44 -39.86
C LEU A 35 1.11 11.59 -38.64
N LEU A 36 0.12 12.01 -37.86
CA LEU A 36 -0.35 11.28 -36.68
C LEU A 36 -1.07 9.98 -37.04
N ASP A 37 -1.83 9.98 -38.14
CA ASP A 37 -2.57 8.82 -38.66
C ASP A 37 -1.70 7.75 -39.34
N ILE A 38 -0.39 7.99 -39.49
CA ILE A 38 0.55 6.96 -39.94
C ILE A 38 0.54 5.84 -38.88
N PRO A 39 0.27 4.57 -39.21
CA PRO A 39 0.30 3.50 -38.23
C PRO A 39 1.72 3.31 -37.69
N PRO A 40 1.88 2.88 -36.43
CA PRO A 40 3.20 2.65 -35.85
C PRO A 40 3.98 1.63 -36.71
N ALA A 41 5.25 1.92 -36.97
CA ALA A 41 6.11 0.97 -37.67
C ALA A 41 6.16 -0.32 -36.84
N SER A 42 5.89 -1.47 -37.47
CA SER A 42 6.04 -2.76 -36.80
C SER A 42 7.52 -2.92 -36.43
N ALA A 43 7.87 -2.71 -35.16
CA ALA A 43 9.21 -2.94 -34.68
C ALA A 43 9.56 -4.42 -34.92
N SER A 44 10.71 -4.66 -35.54
CA SER A 44 11.23 -6.03 -35.61
C SER A 44 11.57 -6.46 -34.18
N PRO A 45 11.21 -7.68 -33.74
CA PRO A 45 11.42 -8.13 -32.36
C PRO A 45 12.87 -8.02 -31.83
N GLY A 46 13.86 -7.92 -32.73
CA GLY A 46 15.28 -7.80 -32.39
C GLY A 46 15.81 -6.38 -32.17
N ASP A 47 15.05 -5.33 -32.52
CA ASP A 47 15.46 -3.92 -32.37
C ASP A 47 14.76 -3.24 -31.17
N ALA A 48 13.96 -3.98 -30.40
CA ALA A 48 13.28 -3.46 -29.22
C ALA A 48 14.33 -3.07 -28.16
N PRO A 49 14.40 -1.80 -27.74
CA PRO A 49 15.35 -1.38 -26.71
C PRO A 49 15.05 -2.11 -25.40
N SER A 50 16.09 -2.73 -24.83
CA SER A 50 16.03 -3.47 -23.55
C SER A 50 15.88 -2.55 -22.33
N SER A 51 16.00 -1.24 -22.52
CA SER A 51 16.00 -0.23 -21.45
C SER A 51 14.74 0.64 -21.47
N VAL A 52 13.92 0.44 -20.44
CA VAL A 52 12.85 1.27 -19.86
C VAL A 52 12.37 2.50 -20.65
N PRO A 53 11.06 2.61 -20.96
CA PRO A 53 10.38 3.83 -21.41
C PRO A 53 10.32 4.98 -20.38
N SER A 54 11.07 4.96 -19.28
CA SER A 54 11.02 6.00 -18.24
C SER A 54 11.56 7.35 -18.75
N GLY A 55 12.34 7.34 -19.84
CA GLY A 55 12.65 8.54 -20.62
C GLY A 55 11.42 9.19 -21.23
N VAL A 56 10.46 8.40 -21.75
CA VAL A 56 9.23 8.90 -22.40
C VAL A 56 8.45 9.81 -21.45
N LEU A 57 8.29 9.39 -20.18
CA LEU A 57 7.55 10.17 -19.19
C LEU A 57 8.30 11.43 -18.73
N ARG A 58 9.63 11.43 -18.81
CA ARG A 58 10.45 12.64 -18.58
C ARG A 58 10.42 13.61 -19.76
N GLU A 59 10.16 13.11 -20.97
CA GLU A 59 10.09 13.91 -22.19
C GLU A 59 8.73 14.63 -22.33
N VAL A 60 7.69 14.20 -21.61
CA VAL A 60 6.33 14.77 -21.68
C VAL A 60 6.29 16.29 -21.50
N PRO A 61 6.91 16.90 -20.45
CA PRO A 61 6.81 18.34 -20.24
C PRO A 61 7.47 19.13 -21.38
N GLY A 62 8.66 18.70 -21.81
CA GLY A 62 9.39 19.35 -22.91
C GLY A 62 8.63 19.26 -24.23
N TRP A 63 8.11 18.06 -24.55
CA TRP A 63 7.29 17.87 -25.74
C TRP A 63 6.03 18.75 -25.74
N LEU A 64 5.34 18.86 -24.60
CA LEU A 64 4.11 19.64 -24.49
C LEU A 64 4.39 21.14 -24.70
N ASP A 65 5.46 21.65 -24.12
CA ASP A 65 5.89 23.03 -24.32
C ASP A 65 6.23 23.33 -25.79
N ASP A 66 6.98 22.45 -26.43
CA ASP A 66 7.35 22.56 -27.85
C ASP A 66 6.10 22.54 -28.75
N PHE A 67 5.19 21.59 -28.51
CA PHE A 67 3.93 21.49 -29.25
C PHE A 67 3.06 22.73 -29.06
N LEU A 68 2.87 23.21 -27.82
CA LEU A 68 2.06 24.39 -27.55
C LEU A 68 2.68 25.65 -28.15
N ALA A 69 4.00 25.78 -28.16
CA ALA A 69 4.71 26.86 -28.83
C ALA A 69 4.48 26.82 -30.35
N ALA A 70 4.61 25.65 -30.98
CA ALA A 70 4.33 25.44 -32.40
C ALA A 70 2.86 25.74 -32.75
N ALA A 71 1.91 25.26 -31.95
CA ALA A 71 0.48 25.52 -32.11
C ALA A 71 0.16 27.03 -32.04
N ARG A 72 0.73 27.76 -31.08
CA ARG A 72 0.56 29.23 -30.97
C ARG A 72 1.19 29.95 -32.17
N CYS A 73 2.33 29.48 -32.67
CA CYS A 73 2.99 30.02 -33.86
C CYS A 73 2.07 29.88 -35.10
N VAL A 74 1.52 28.68 -35.31
CA VAL A 74 0.57 28.39 -36.39
C VAL A 74 -0.72 29.21 -36.24
N ALA A 75 -1.23 29.39 -35.02
CA ALA A 75 -2.41 30.21 -34.77
C ALA A 75 -2.20 31.69 -35.15
N LYS A 76 -0.99 32.23 -34.96
CA LYS A 76 -0.60 33.60 -35.32
C LYS A 76 -0.31 33.78 -36.82
N GLY A 77 -0.09 32.68 -37.56
CA GLY A 77 0.17 32.69 -39.00
C GLY A 77 1.57 33.17 -39.38
N SER A 78 2.58 32.94 -38.53
CA SER A 78 3.97 33.28 -38.85
C SER A 78 4.58 32.29 -39.88
N PRO A 79 5.51 32.73 -40.74
CA PRO A 79 6.19 31.84 -41.69
C PRO A 79 7.02 30.76 -40.98
N GLY A 80 7.06 29.54 -41.52
CA GLY A 80 7.88 28.43 -41.00
C GLY A 80 7.29 27.66 -39.80
N CYS A 81 6.15 28.09 -39.24
CA CYS A 81 5.54 27.38 -38.11
C CYS A 81 4.96 26.00 -38.48
N GLU A 82 4.70 25.73 -39.78
CA GLU A 82 4.18 24.43 -40.23
C GLU A 82 5.18 23.31 -39.92
N ASP A 83 6.47 23.58 -40.08
CA ASP A 83 7.55 22.61 -39.85
C ASP A 83 7.73 22.31 -38.36
N LEU A 84 7.63 23.32 -37.49
CA LEU A 84 7.68 23.14 -36.03
C LEU A 84 6.51 22.27 -35.51
N LEU A 85 5.31 22.47 -36.08
CA LEU A 85 4.16 21.66 -35.74
C LEU A 85 4.33 20.21 -36.24
N ALA A 86 4.85 20.04 -37.45
CA ALA A 86 5.15 18.72 -38.01
C ALA A 86 6.22 17.98 -37.18
N GLU A 87 7.27 18.66 -36.74
CA GLU A 87 8.33 18.10 -35.90
C GLU A 87 7.79 17.61 -34.55
N SER A 88 6.92 18.41 -33.91
CA SER A 88 6.27 18.02 -32.64
C SER A 88 5.39 16.77 -32.80
N VAL A 89 4.68 16.64 -33.92
CA VAL A 89 3.88 15.44 -34.24
C VAL A 89 4.78 14.24 -34.49
N VAL A 90 5.86 14.41 -35.26
CA VAL A 90 6.84 13.35 -35.53
C VAL A 90 7.50 12.87 -34.23
N SER A 91 7.81 13.77 -33.31
CA SER A 91 8.33 13.43 -31.99
C SER A 91 7.36 12.54 -31.22
N LEU A 92 6.07 12.88 -31.18
CA LEU A 92 5.04 12.04 -30.56
C LEU A 92 4.92 10.67 -31.24
N THR A 93 4.94 10.63 -32.58
CA THR A 93 4.90 9.36 -33.32
C THR A 93 6.10 8.47 -32.98
N ARG A 94 7.29 9.03 -32.78
CA ARG A 94 8.46 8.26 -32.32
C ARG A 94 8.26 7.69 -30.92
N LEU A 95 7.69 8.47 -30.00
CA LEU A 95 7.37 7.99 -28.65
C LEU A 95 6.33 6.86 -28.68
N ARG A 96 5.33 6.97 -29.55
CA ARG A 96 4.33 5.92 -29.80
C ARG A 96 4.98 4.64 -30.34
N ASP A 97 5.85 4.76 -31.33
CA ASP A 97 6.54 3.60 -31.90
C ASP A 97 7.48 2.95 -30.88
N HIS A 98 8.17 3.77 -30.07
CA HIS A 98 9.06 3.29 -29.01
C HIS A 98 8.30 2.55 -27.89
N THR A 99 7.19 3.11 -27.42
CA THR A 99 6.35 2.48 -26.38
C THR A 99 5.63 1.24 -26.90
N ALA A 100 5.16 1.25 -28.16
CA ALA A 100 4.55 0.07 -28.78
C ALA A 100 5.53 -1.10 -29.00
N GLY A 101 6.81 -0.80 -29.22
CA GLY A 101 7.88 -1.80 -29.35
C GLY A 101 8.51 -2.25 -28.03
N ALA A 102 8.13 -1.66 -26.89
CA ALA A 102 8.74 -1.96 -25.60
C ALA A 102 8.32 -3.36 -25.09
N ILE A 103 9.27 -4.07 -24.48
CA ILE A 103 9.03 -5.40 -23.91
C ILE A 103 8.15 -5.25 -22.65
N ARG A 104 6.98 -5.88 -22.68
CA ARG A 104 6.01 -5.87 -21.56
C ARG A 104 6.28 -7.04 -20.61
N ARG A 105 7.29 -6.90 -19.75
CA ARG A 105 7.71 -7.91 -18.74
C ARG A 105 7.98 -7.26 -17.38
N ARG A 106 7.76 -8.00 -16.29
CA ARG A 106 8.11 -7.53 -14.94
C ARG A 106 9.64 -7.40 -14.81
N PRO A 107 10.14 -6.43 -14.03
CA PRO A 107 9.38 -5.47 -13.21
C PRO A 107 8.89 -4.23 -13.98
N GLN A 108 9.24 -4.08 -15.26
CA GLN A 108 8.99 -2.85 -16.03
C GLN A 108 7.55 -2.76 -16.59
N LEU A 109 6.79 -3.85 -16.55
CA LEU A 109 5.45 -3.98 -17.12
C LEU A 109 4.54 -2.78 -16.78
N ALA A 110 4.39 -2.44 -15.50
CA ALA A 110 3.55 -1.32 -15.09
C ALA A 110 4.05 0.04 -15.60
N GLN A 111 5.37 0.23 -15.69
CA GLN A 111 5.96 1.47 -16.24
C GLN A 111 5.74 1.58 -17.75
N VAL A 112 5.86 0.47 -18.49
CA VAL A 112 5.57 0.41 -19.92
C VAL A 112 4.09 0.72 -20.17
N ASP A 113 3.19 0.12 -19.39
CA ASP A 113 1.75 0.33 -19.51
C ASP A 113 1.34 1.77 -19.20
N LEU A 114 1.99 2.42 -18.23
CA LEU A 114 1.81 3.85 -17.96
C LEU A 114 2.34 4.72 -19.10
N ALA A 115 3.51 4.39 -19.65
CA ALA A 115 4.07 5.12 -20.79
C ALA A 115 3.15 5.02 -22.02
N CYS A 116 2.59 3.85 -22.33
CA CYS A 116 1.60 3.69 -23.38
C CYS A 116 0.35 4.56 -23.13
N GLN A 117 -0.21 4.54 -21.92
CA GLN A 117 -1.37 5.37 -21.56
C GLN A 117 -1.09 6.88 -21.64
N ALA A 118 0.13 7.29 -21.27
CA ALA A 118 0.56 8.68 -21.36
C ALA A 118 0.67 9.11 -22.82
N VAL A 119 1.29 8.30 -23.69
CA VAL A 119 1.39 8.58 -25.13
C VAL A 119 0.00 8.62 -25.78
N ASP A 120 -0.91 7.70 -25.44
CA ASP A 120 -2.30 7.73 -25.91
C ASP A 120 -3.01 9.03 -25.50
N SER A 121 -2.77 9.50 -24.26
CA SER A 121 -3.32 10.76 -23.76
C SER A 121 -2.73 11.97 -24.49
N MET A 122 -1.42 11.98 -24.76
CA MET A 122 -0.75 13.01 -25.55
C MET A 122 -1.29 13.07 -26.98
N GLU A 123 -1.53 11.92 -27.61
CA GLU A 123 -2.16 11.84 -28.94
C GLU A 123 -3.58 12.44 -28.93
N GLN A 124 -4.38 12.13 -27.92
CA GLN A 124 -5.73 12.68 -27.77
C GLN A 124 -5.72 14.20 -27.51
N ILE A 125 -4.80 14.70 -26.69
CA ILE A 125 -4.60 16.15 -26.48
C ILE A 125 -4.27 16.83 -27.80
N LEU A 126 -3.30 16.28 -28.54
CA LEU A 126 -2.85 16.83 -29.81
C LEU A 126 -3.98 16.87 -30.83
N ARG A 127 -4.74 15.77 -31.00
CA ARG A 127 -5.92 15.74 -31.89
C ARG A 127 -6.94 16.82 -31.52
N THR A 128 -7.28 16.91 -30.24
CA THR A 128 -8.28 17.87 -29.75
C THR A 128 -7.82 19.33 -29.95
N LEU A 129 -6.54 19.62 -29.74
CA LEU A 129 -5.98 20.96 -29.95
C LEU A 129 -5.84 21.32 -31.44
N LEU A 130 -5.52 20.34 -32.30
CA LEU A 130 -5.55 20.52 -33.75
C LEU A 130 -6.96 20.79 -34.27
N GLU A 131 -7.97 20.09 -33.73
CA GLU A 131 -9.39 20.38 -34.01
C GLU A 131 -9.77 21.81 -33.57
N ALA A 132 -9.34 22.22 -32.36
CA ALA A 132 -9.56 23.58 -31.87
C ALA A 132 -8.94 24.65 -32.80
N LEU A 133 -7.73 24.41 -33.32
CA LEU A 133 -7.04 25.30 -34.25
C LEU A 133 -7.75 25.40 -35.60
N SER A 134 -8.37 24.32 -36.09
CA SER A 134 -9.09 24.32 -37.36
C SER A 134 -10.56 24.73 -37.26
N SER A 135 -11.06 24.91 -36.03
CA SER A 135 -12.47 25.21 -35.74
C SER A 135 -12.98 26.48 -36.47
N PRO A 136 -14.23 26.46 -36.96
CA PRO A 136 -14.83 27.61 -37.65
C PRO A 136 -15.30 28.72 -36.71
N SER A 137 -15.43 28.46 -35.40
CA SER A 137 -15.93 29.44 -34.44
C SER A 137 -15.19 29.39 -33.09
N PRO A 138 -15.11 30.50 -32.35
CA PRO A 138 -14.54 30.53 -31.00
C PRO A 138 -15.23 29.55 -30.03
N LEU A 139 -16.56 29.41 -30.10
CA LEU A 139 -17.32 28.52 -29.22
C LEU A 139 -16.97 27.04 -29.46
N ALA A 140 -16.85 26.63 -30.73
CA ALA A 140 -16.43 25.28 -31.07
C ALA A 140 -14.95 25.02 -30.68
N ALA A 141 -14.08 26.03 -30.83
CA ALA A 141 -12.70 25.93 -30.36
C ALA A 141 -12.62 25.79 -28.82
N GLN A 142 -13.47 26.52 -28.09
CA GLN A 142 -13.56 26.44 -26.63
C GLN A 142 -14.03 25.06 -26.15
N THR A 143 -14.99 24.46 -26.85
CA THR A 143 -15.47 23.10 -26.53
C THR A 143 -14.32 22.07 -26.66
N CYS A 144 -13.52 22.18 -27.73
CA CYS A 144 -12.32 21.36 -27.90
C CYS A 144 -11.29 21.64 -26.79
N ALA A 145 -11.04 22.90 -26.44
CA ALA A 145 -10.11 23.25 -25.37
C ALA A 145 -10.50 22.64 -24.01
N VAL A 146 -11.80 22.59 -23.67
CA VAL A 146 -12.28 21.91 -22.45
C VAL A 146 -12.00 20.41 -22.49
N ALA A 147 -12.21 19.76 -23.64
CA ALA A 147 -11.88 18.35 -23.80
C ALA A 147 -10.36 18.09 -23.70
N ALA A 148 -9.54 18.97 -24.28
CA ALA A 148 -8.08 18.90 -24.17
C ALA A 148 -7.60 19.08 -22.73
N GLN A 149 -8.20 20.01 -21.97
CA GLN A 149 -7.86 20.20 -20.55
C GLN A 149 -8.12 18.94 -19.74
N ARG A 150 -9.28 18.29 -19.90
CA ARG A 150 -9.57 17.02 -19.20
C ARG A 150 -8.54 15.94 -19.50
N ARG A 151 -7.99 15.91 -20.72
CA ARG A 151 -6.94 14.96 -21.10
C ARG A 151 -5.58 15.34 -20.53
N LEU A 152 -5.29 16.64 -20.41
CA LEU A 152 -4.11 17.13 -19.69
C LEU A 152 -4.17 16.75 -18.21
N ASP A 153 -5.34 16.82 -17.57
CA ASP A 153 -5.53 16.42 -16.18
C ASP A 153 -5.22 14.91 -16.00
N VAL A 154 -5.72 14.05 -16.90
CA VAL A 154 -5.39 12.61 -16.92
C VAL A 154 -3.90 12.37 -17.15
N LEU A 155 -3.27 13.10 -18.08
CA LEU A 155 -1.83 12.99 -18.33
C LEU A 155 -1.02 13.40 -17.09
N ALA A 156 -1.45 14.43 -16.37
CA ALA A 156 -0.82 14.84 -15.12
C ALA A 156 -0.88 13.73 -14.06
N GLU A 157 -2.04 13.11 -13.85
CA GLU A 157 -2.21 11.97 -12.94
C GLU A 157 -1.28 10.80 -13.31
N LEU A 158 -1.20 10.44 -14.59
CA LEU A 158 -0.30 9.38 -15.08
C LEU A 158 1.19 9.71 -14.82
N THR A 159 1.59 10.98 -15.03
CA THR A 159 2.97 11.41 -14.76
C THR A 159 3.30 11.42 -13.28
N GLU A 160 2.35 11.78 -12.41
CA GLU A 160 2.51 11.70 -10.95
C GLU A 160 2.64 10.25 -10.48
N GLU A 161 1.80 9.33 -10.97
CA GLU A 161 1.87 7.91 -10.64
C GLU A 161 3.22 7.30 -11.08
N ALA A 162 3.67 7.60 -12.30
CA ALA A 162 4.95 7.13 -12.78
C ALA A 162 6.15 7.71 -12.02
N ALA A 163 6.07 8.98 -11.61
CA ALA A 163 7.10 9.60 -10.79
C ALA A 163 7.15 8.96 -9.40
N TRP A 164 5.99 8.65 -8.80
CA TRP A 164 5.91 7.90 -7.55
C TRP A 164 6.52 6.50 -7.71
N MET A 165 6.09 5.72 -8.71
CA MET A 165 6.62 4.38 -8.98
C MET A 165 8.14 4.39 -9.20
N SER A 166 8.66 5.37 -9.95
CA SER A 166 10.11 5.49 -10.18
C SER A 166 10.88 5.75 -8.89
N ARG A 167 10.37 6.63 -8.00
CA ARG A 167 10.97 6.87 -6.69
C ARG A 167 10.89 5.65 -5.78
N THR A 168 9.77 4.92 -5.82
CA THR A 168 9.60 3.69 -5.05
C THR A 168 10.52 2.58 -5.54
N ALA A 169 10.65 2.39 -6.86
CA ALA A 169 11.58 1.43 -7.46
C ALA A 169 13.03 1.72 -7.06
N LEU A 170 13.45 3.00 -7.08
CA LEU A 170 14.78 3.43 -6.61
C LEU A 170 15.01 3.11 -5.12
N LYS A 171 13.97 3.18 -4.28
CA LYS A 171 14.07 2.82 -2.86
C LYS A 171 14.22 1.31 -2.67
N PHE A 172 13.50 0.49 -3.44
CA PHE A 172 13.71 -0.96 -3.45
C PHE A 172 15.11 -1.32 -3.96
N ASP A 173 15.57 -0.63 -5.01
CA ASP A 173 16.93 -0.79 -5.53
C ASP A 173 18.00 -0.40 -4.49
N GLY A 174 17.69 0.40 -3.48
CA GLY A 174 18.58 0.70 -2.36
C GLY A 174 18.47 -0.26 -1.16
N ALA A 175 17.48 -1.15 -1.11
CA ALA A 175 17.21 -2.00 0.05
C ALA A 175 18.14 -3.22 0.11
N GLU A 176 18.95 -3.39 1.17
CA GLU A 176 19.93 -4.48 1.26
C GLU A 176 19.42 -5.70 2.04
N SER A 177 18.31 -5.52 2.75
CA SER A 177 17.70 -6.54 3.62
C SER A 177 16.18 -6.63 3.40
N VAL A 178 15.54 -7.70 3.90
CA VAL A 178 14.07 -7.82 3.92
C VAL A 178 13.46 -6.68 4.73
N GLU A 179 14.12 -6.32 5.82
CA GLU A 179 13.73 -5.24 6.69
C GLU A 179 13.69 -3.89 5.95
N ASP A 180 14.69 -3.61 5.12
CA ASP A 180 14.73 -2.38 4.32
C ASP A 180 13.61 -2.36 3.28
N VAL A 181 13.36 -3.49 2.63
CA VAL A 181 12.24 -3.65 1.68
C VAL A 181 10.91 -3.34 2.37
N VAL A 182 10.66 -3.95 3.53
CA VAL A 182 9.42 -3.71 4.27
C VAL A 182 9.32 -2.27 4.78
N ASN A 183 10.45 -1.66 5.16
CA ASN A 183 10.52 -0.23 5.48
C ASN A 183 10.07 0.64 4.31
N VAL A 184 10.53 0.32 3.09
CA VAL A 184 10.06 0.99 1.87
C VAL A 184 8.55 0.78 1.70
N LEU A 185 8.03 -0.43 1.89
CA LEU A 185 6.58 -0.68 1.78
C LEU A 185 5.76 0.16 2.77
N PHE A 186 6.16 0.24 4.04
CA PHE A 186 5.45 1.05 5.02
C PHE A 186 5.54 2.54 4.69
N ALA A 187 6.75 3.06 4.42
CA ALA A 187 6.93 4.47 4.11
C ALA A 187 6.14 4.88 2.85
N GLN A 188 6.13 4.03 1.82
CA GLN A 188 5.39 4.29 0.58
C GLN A 188 3.89 4.02 0.73
N GLY A 189 3.48 3.07 1.55
CA GLY A 189 2.08 2.87 1.91
C GLY A 189 1.51 4.09 2.64
N PHE A 190 2.20 4.61 3.65
CA PHE A 190 1.79 5.82 4.36
C PHE A 190 1.70 7.03 3.42
N GLU A 191 2.71 7.24 2.58
CA GLU A 191 2.73 8.33 1.58
C GLU A 191 1.58 8.19 0.58
N PHE A 192 1.40 7.00 0.00
CA PHE A 192 0.41 6.75 -1.06
C PHE A 192 -1.03 6.89 -0.56
N TYR A 193 -1.35 6.29 0.60
CA TYR A 193 -2.69 6.34 1.17
C TYR A 193 -2.97 7.60 2.00
N GLY A 194 -2.00 8.51 2.12
CA GLY A 194 -2.11 9.69 2.99
C GLY A 194 -2.37 9.34 4.46
N ALA A 195 -1.97 8.14 4.88
CA ALA A 195 -2.23 7.63 6.22
C ALA A 195 -1.19 8.15 7.22
N SER A 196 -1.65 8.59 8.40
CA SER A 196 -0.77 9.06 9.47
C SER A 196 -0.34 7.99 10.48
N ASP A 197 -1.03 6.85 10.47
CA ASP A 197 -0.80 5.72 11.38
C ASP A 197 -1.33 4.42 10.77
N LEU A 198 -1.01 3.30 11.42
CA LEU A 198 -1.35 1.96 10.95
C LEU A 198 -2.85 1.70 10.85
N TYR A 199 -3.67 2.35 11.68
CA TYR A 199 -5.11 2.18 11.61
C TYR A 199 -5.65 2.87 10.36
N GLY A 200 -5.16 4.07 10.05
CA GLY A 200 -5.46 4.77 8.80
C GLY A 200 -5.01 3.98 7.57
N LEU A 201 -3.78 3.44 7.59
CA LEU A 201 -3.26 2.63 6.49
C LEU A 201 -4.07 1.34 6.30
N ASN A 202 -4.42 0.66 7.40
CA ASN A 202 -5.26 -0.53 7.36
C ASN A 202 -6.66 -0.20 6.84
N ALA A 203 -7.28 0.90 7.28
CA ALA A 203 -8.61 1.30 6.84
C ALA A 203 -8.65 1.61 5.34
N ALA A 204 -7.66 2.35 4.83
CA ALA A 204 -7.55 2.65 3.41
C ALA A 204 -7.32 1.38 2.58
N GLY A 205 -6.45 0.48 3.06
CA GLY A 205 -6.23 -0.81 2.42
C GLY A 205 -7.46 -1.73 2.47
N LEU A 206 -8.25 -1.68 3.55
CA LEU A 206 -9.52 -2.41 3.64
C LEU A 206 -10.52 -1.90 2.61
N GLU A 207 -10.65 -0.58 2.43
CA GLU A 207 -11.54 0.00 1.43
C GLU A 207 -11.19 -0.48 0.01
N GLU A 208 -9.90 -0.45 -0.37
CA GLU A 208 -9.50 -1.00 -1.68
C GLU A 208 -9.73 -2.51 -1.77
N LEU A 209 -9.40 -3.27 -0.71
CA LEU A 209 -9.58 -4.72 -0.68
C LEU A 209 -11.06 -5.12 -0.80
N GLU A 210 -11.97 -4.40 -0.14
CA GLU A 210 -13.42 -4.62 -0.26
C GLU A 210 -13.92 -4.40 -1.69
N GLY A 211 -13.33 -3.43 -2.41
CA GLY A 211 -13.57 -3.23 -3.83
C GLY A 211 -13.15 -4.40 -4.70
N VAL A 212 -12.04 -5.08 -4.34
CA VAL A 212 -11.55 -6.28 -5.04
C VAL A 212 -12.36 -7.52 -4.69
N LEU A 213 -12.71 -7.71 -3.42
CA LEU A 213 -13.43 -8.90 -2.95
C LEU A 213 -14.94 -8.84 -3.20
N GLY A 214 -15.50 -7.65 -3.39
CA GLY A 214 -16.95 -7.43 -3.46
C GLY A 214 -17.68 -7.73 -2.15
N ALA A 215 -16.96 -7.84 -1.04
CA ALA A 215 -17.46 -8.18 0.29
C ALA A 215 -16.65 -7.48 1.38
N ARG A 216 -17.25 -7.33 2.56
CA ARG A 216 -16.60 -6.68 3.71
C ARG A 216 -15.37 -7.47 4.16
N ALA A 217 -14.22 -6.81 4.24
CA ALA A 217 -12.96 -7.42 4.65
C ALA A 217 -12.70 -7.08 6.14
N PRO A 218 -12.42 -8.08 7.00
CA PRO A 218 -12.14 -7.81 8.41
C PRO A 218 -10.64 -7.73 8.74
N GLY A 219 -10.36 -7.08 9.86
CA GLY A 219 -9.09 -7.18 10.57
C GLY A 219 -7.92 -6.46 9.90
N ALA A 220 -6.74 -7.09 9.98
CA ALA A 220 -5.46 -6.56 9.48
C ALA A 220 -5.20 -6.88 7.99
N SER A 221 -6.18 -7.47 7.30
CA SER A 221 -6.06 -7.82 5.87
C SER A 221 -5.86 -6.59 4.98
N GLY A 222 -6.43 -5.45 5.35
CA GLY A 222 -6.23 -4.18 4.66
C GLY A 222 -4.79 -3.70 4.72
N LEU A 223 -4.10 -3.84 5.86
CA LEU A 223 -2.68 -3.49 5.97
C LEU A 223 -1.83 -4.33 5.01
N MET A 224 -2.04 -5.65 4.97
CA MET A 224 -1.31 -6.54 4.07
C MET A 224 -1.59 -6.20 2.60
N PHE A 225 -2.86 -5.93 2.26
CA PHE A 225 -3.24 -5.51 0.92
C PHE A 225 -2.60 -4.17 0.54
N ALA A 226 -2.59 -3.19 1.44
CA ALA A 226 -1.95 -1.90 1.21
C ALA A 226 -0.45 -2.03 0.93
N LEU A 227 0.27 -2.82 1.74
CA LEU A 227 1.71 -3.04 1.59
C LEU A 227 2.02 -3.81 0.30
N HIS A 228 1.33 -4.92 0.04
CA HIS A 228 1.53 -5.68 -1.20
C HIS A 228 1.06 -4.92 -2.44
N GLY A 229 0.10 -4.02 -2.30
CA GLY A 229 -0.33 -3.10 -3.36
C GLY A 229 0.78 -2.15 -3.81
N VAL A 230 1.66 -1.69 -2.90
CA VAL A 230 2.86 -0.90 -3.27
C VAL A 230 3.79 -1.73 -4.15
N PHE A 231 4.02 -2.99 -3.78
CA PHE A 231 4.80 -3.92 -4.60
C PHE A 231 4.16 -4.16 -5.96
N ALA A 232 2.86 -4.47 -6.00
CA ALA A 232 2.14 -4.78 -7.22
C ALA A 232 2.12 -3.61 -8.21
N ARG A 233 2.01 -2.38 -7.71
CA ARG A 233 2.12 -1.16 -8.53
C ARG A 233 3.51 -0.95 -9.12
N THR A 234 4.55 -1.34 -8.39
CA THR A 234 5.94 -1.00 -8.74
C THR A 234 6.64 -2.09 -9.54
N MET A 235 6.40 -3.36 -9.20
CA MET A 235 7.18 -4.52 -9.66
C MET A 235 6.35 -5.59 -10.38
N PHE A 236 5.02 -5.59 -10.22
CA PHE A 236 4.15 -6.63 -10.78
C PHE A 236 3.11 -6.05 -11.76
N ASP A 237 2.02 -6.80 -12.01
CA ASP A 237 0.84 -6.37 -12.73
C ASP A 237 -0.30 -6.15 -11.73
N ARG A 238 -0.54 -4.90 -11.33
CA ARG A 238 -1.57 -4.58 -10.33
C ARG A 238 -2.94 -5.17 -10.66
N ARG A 239 -3.34 -5.22 -11.94
CA ARG A 239 -4.66 -5.76 -12.33
C ARG A 239 -4.70 -7.25 -12.08
N ARG A 240 -3.68 -7.98 -12.57
CA ARG A 240 -3.55 -9.42 -12.31
C ARG A 240 -3.49 -9.71 -10.82
N PHE A 241 -2.68 -8.98 -10.04
CA PHE A 241 -2.60 -9.15 -8.59
C PHE A 241 -3.98 -9.05 -7.92
N ASN A 242 -4.77 -8.01 -8.24
CA ASN A 242 -6.12 -7.85 -7.70
C ASN A 242 -7.04 -9.00 -8.12
N ASP A 243 -7.00 -9.41 -9.39
CA ASP A 243 -7.81 -10.53 -9.90
C ASP A 243 -7.47 -11.83 -9.17
N LEU A 244 -6.18 -12.10 -8.93
CA LEU A 244 -5.72 -13.27 -8.18
C LEU A 244 -6.16 -13.23 -6.71
N VAL A 245 -6.12 -12.06 -6.06
CA VAL A 245 -6.63 -11.90 -4.69
C VAL A 245 -8.12 -12.25 -4.62
N GLY A 246 -8.92 -11.72 -5.57
CA GLY A 246 -10.34 -12.01 -5.66
C GLY A 246 -10.64 -13.49 -5.90
N GLN A 247 -9.96 -14.10 -6.88
CA GLN A 247 -10.11 -15.52 -7.22
C GLN A 247 -9.70 -16.45 -6.07
N ALA A 248 -8.53 -16.22 -5.47
CA ALA A 248 -8.04 -17.02 -4.34
C ALA A 248 -8.98 -16.89 -3.13
N HIS A 249 -9.46 -15.68 -2.83
CA HIS A 249 -10.38 -15.46 -1.71
C HIS A 249 -11.73 -16.17 -1.91
N ALA A 250 -12.30 -16.08 -3.12
CA ALA A 250 -13.54 -16.76 -3.46
C ALA A 250 -13.41 -18.27 -3.29
N LEU A 251 -12.30 -18.84 -3.78
CA LEU A 251 -12.03 -20.27 -3.69
C LEU A 251 -11.79 -20.73 -2.24
N LEU A 252 -11.01 -19.98 -1.46
CA LEU A 252 -10.78 -20.27 -0.04
C LEU A 252 -12.07 -20.21 0.76
N THR A 253 -12.94 -19.24 0.47
CA THR A 253 -14.23 -19.09 1.12
C THR A 253 -15.18 -20.24 0.77
N ALA A 254 -15.17 -20.70 -0.49
CA ALA A 254 -15.97 -21.85 -0.93
C ALA A 254 -15.57 -23.16 -0.24
N HIS A 255 -14.34 -23.26 0.26
CA HIS A 255 -13.78 -24.41 0.95
C HIS A 255 -13.34 -24.12 2.38
N ALA A 256 -13.98 -23.14 3.04
CA ALA A 256 -13.54 -22.62 4.33
C ALA A 256 -13.37 -23.71 5.40
N ASP A 257 -14.31 -24.64 5.54
CA ASP A 257 -14.25 -25.71 6.54
C ASP A 257 -12.96 -26.54 6.44
N GLY A 258 -12.55 -26.88 5.20
CA GLY A 258 -11.32 -27.64 4.95
C GLY A 258 -10.06 -26.83 5.25
N VAL A 259 -10.06 -25.53 4.90
CA VAL A 259 -8.94 -24.63 5.19
C VAL A 259 -8.81 -24.39 6.70
N LEU A 260 -9.91 -24.15 7.39
CA LEU A 260 -9.94 -23.94 8.85
C LEU A 260 -9.43 -25.17 9.61
N ALA A 261 -9.79 -26.37 9.15
CA ALA A 261 -9.28 -27.62 9.72
C ALA A 261 -7.76 -27.76 9.55
N LEU A 262 -7.20 -27.31 8.42
CA LEU A 262 -5.75 -27.32 8.18
C LEU A 262 -5.01 -26.27 8.99
N VAL A 263 -5.55 -25.06 9.11
CA VAL A 263 -4.94 -23.99 9.92
C VAL A 263 -4.85 -24.36 11.41
N ALA A 264 -5.73 -25.24 11.90
CA ALA A 264 -5.65 -25.79 13.24
C ALA A 264 -4.57 -26.89 13.42
N ASP A 265 -3.97 -27.39 12.34
CA ASP A 265 -2.86 -28.35 12.38
C ASP A 265 -1.53 -27.60 12.54
N SER A 266 -0.84 -27.81 13.67
CA SER A 266 0.43 -27.15 13.97
C SER A 266 1.52 -27.40 12.91
N VAL A 267 1.49 -28.58 12.27
CA VAL A 267 2.45 -28.96 11.23
C VAL A 267 2.22 -28.13 9.96
N PHE A 268 0.96 -27.85 9.63
CA PHE A 268 0.60 -26.98 8.52
C PHE A 268 0.91 -25.52 8.85
N GLU A 269 0.58 -25.07 10.07
CA GLU A 269 0.86 -23.70 10.52
C GLU A 269 2.36 -23.37 10.42
N ASP A 270 3.24 -24.26 10.88
CA ASP A 270 4.69 -24.08 10.81
C ASP A 270 5.21 -24.00 9.36
N ASP A 271 4.69 -24.83 8.46
CA ASP A 271 5.07 -24.82 7.05
C ASP A 271 4.56 -23.55 6.33
N LEU A 272 3.33 -23.12 6.63
CA LEU A 272 2.78 -21.89 6.11
C LEU A 272 3.62 -20.69 6.57
N ARG A 273 4.01 -20.66 7.86
CA ARG A 273 4.89 -19.64 8.42
C ARG A 273 6.22 -19.56 7.69
N ALA A 274 6.87 -20.72 7.50
CA ALA A 274 8.14 -20.79 6.79
C ALA A 274 7.99 -20.32 5.34
N GLY A 275 6.93 -20.76 4.65
CA GLY A 275 6.64 -20.35 3.28
C GLY A 275 6.42 -18.83 3.15
N LEU A 276 5.74 -18.19 4.12
CA LEU A 276 5.57 -16.73 4.13
C LEU A 276 6.92 -16.00 4.23
N LEU A 277 7.80 -16.43 5.13
CA LEU A 277 9.14 -15.84 5.25
C LEU A 277 9.94 -16.01 3.95
N GLU A 278 9.86 -17.17 3.32
CA GLU A 278 10.53 -17.48 2.07
C GLU A 278 10.06 -16.59 0.90
N VAL A 279 8.77 -16.20 0.87
CA VAL A 279 8.28 -15.18 -0.08
C VAL A 279 8.97 -13.84 0.15
N PHE A 280 9.12 -13.38 1.39
CA PHE A 280 9.80 -12.12 1.68
C PHE A 280 11.31 -12.17 1.39
N ASP A 281 11.98 -13.27 1.75
CA ASP A 281 13.40 -13.49 1.45
C ASP A 281 13.64 -13.43 -0.07
N SER A 282 12.73 -14.01 -0.85
CA SER A 282 12.80 -13.96 -2.30
C SER A 282 12.70 -12.54 -2.88
N CYS A 283 11.97 -11.61 -2.25
CA CYS A 283 11.89 -10.21 -2.68
C CYS A 283 13.26 -9.51 -2.60
N THR A 284 14.03 -9.76 -1.55
CA THR A 284 15.37 -9.21 -1.39
C THR A 284 16.34 -9.85 -2.38
N GLN A 285 16.27 -11.17 -2.56
CA GLN A 285 17.15 -11.88 -3.51
C GLN A 285 16.90 -11.42 -4.96
N ILE A 286 15.64 -11.23 -5.37
CA ILE A 286 15.35 -10.69 -6.70
C ILE A 286 15.82 -9.25 -6.85
N SER A 287 15.62 -8.39 -5.83
CA SER A 287 16.14 -7.02 -5.86
C SER A 287 17.67 -6.98 -6.09
N MET A 288 18.42 -7.91 -5.51
CA MET A 288 19.86 -8.03 -5.76
C MET A 288 20.20 -8.42 -7.20
N VAL A 289 19.38 -9.27 -7.85
CA VAL A 289 19.54 -9.63 -9.26
C VAL A 289 19.23 -8.44 -10.17
N LEU A 290 18.20 -7.66 -9.83
CA LEU A 290 17.75 -6.50 -10.61
C LEU A 290 18.77 -5.35 -10.66
N ARG A 291 19.66 -5.25 -9.67
CA ARG A 291 20.76 -4.27 -9.65
C ARG A 291 21.80 -4.46 -10.75
N GLN A 292 21.80 -5.62 -11.41
CA GLN A 292 22.87 -6.00 -12.31
C GLN A 292 22.51 -5.65 -13.75
N SER A 293 23.40 -4.94 -14.45
CA SER A 293 23.21 -4.53 -15.85
C SER A 293 23.21 -5.70 -16.85
N HIS A 294 23.75 -6.84 -16.42
CA HIS A 294 23.74 -8.13 -17.08
C HIS A 294 23.55 -9.17 -15.98
N ILE A 295 23.03 -10.37 -16.31
CA ILE A 295 22.90 -11.46 -15.33
C ILE A 295 24.14 -12.37 -15.43
N PRO A 296 25.22 -12.11 -14.66
CA PRO A 296 26.33 -13.04 -14.54
C PRO A 296 25.84 -14.37 -13.98
N ARG A 297 26.61 -15.43 -14.25
CA ARG A 297 26.34 -16.80 -13.83
C ARG A 297 25.88 -16.95 -12.36
N HIS A 298 26.47 -16.21 -11.43
CA HIS A 298 26.11 -16.32 -10.01
C HIS A 298 24.72 -15.73 -9.70
N ALA A 299 24.33 -14.64 -10.35
CA ALA A 299 23.00 -14.05 -10.23
C ALA A 299 21.96 -14.91 -10.95
N GLY A 300 22.30 -15.47 -12.11
CA GLY A 300 21.44 -16.42 -12.81
C GLY A 300 21.17 -17.68 -11.99
N ARG A 301 22.19 -18.18 -11.27
CA ARG A 301 22.02 -19.26 -10.29
C ARG A 301 21.13 -18.86 -9.12
N ALA A 302 21.37 -17.68 -8.53
CA ALA A 302 20.54 -17.19 -7.43
C ALA A 302 19.07 -17.04 -7.84
N LEU A 303 18.80 -16.53 -9.05
CA LEU A 303 17.45 -16.41 -9.59
C LEU A 303 16.78 -17.78 -9.78
N LEU A 304 17.52 -18.77 -10.28
CA LEU A 304 17.02 -20.14 -10.40
C LEU A 304 16.75 -20.79 -9.02
N ASP A 305 17.63 -20.55 -8.05
CA ASP A 305 17.46 -21.01 -6.68
C ASP A 305 16.21 -20.38 -6.04
N VAL A 306 15.95 -19.08 -6.27
CA VAL A 306 14.70 -18.41 -5.87
C VAL A 306 13.48 -19.06 -6.50
N ALA A 307 13.49 -19.24 -7.83
CA ALA A 307 12.34 -19.84 -8.53
C ALA A 307 12.01 -21.25 -8.02
N ALA A 308 13.04 -22.05 -7.74
CA ALA A 308 12.89 -23.38 -7.14
C ALA A 308 12.35 -23.31 -5.69
N SER A 309 12.90 -22.41 -4.88
CA SER A 309 12.51 -22.17 -3.49
C SER A 309 11.03 -21.75 -3.37
N LEU A 310 10.58 -20.81 -4.20
CA LEU A 310 9.17 -20.40 -4.24
C LEU A 310 8.21 -21.56 -4.57
N LEU A 311 8.64 -22.51 -5.41
CA LEU A 311 7.86 -23.70 -5.74
C LEU A 311 7.85 -24.73 -4.61
N GLU A 312 9.02 -25.04 -4.04
CA GLU A 312 9.17 -26.07 -3.00
C GLU A 312 8.64 -25.64 -1.63
N GLY A 313 8.73 -24.36 -1.30
CA GLY A 313 8.22 -23.77 -0.08
C GLY A 313 6.76 -23.35 -0.22
N PRO A 314 6.49 -22.04 -0.37
CA PRO A 314 5.14 -21.49 -0.32
C PRO A 314 4.21 -22.06 -1.40
N GLY A 315 4.69 -22.27 -2.63
CA GLY A 315 3.90 -22.84 -3.72
C GLY A 315 3.35 -24.23 -3.40
N ARG A 316 4.21 -25.14 -2.92
CA ARG A 316 3.80 -26.49 -2.50
C ARG A 316 2.81 -26.46 -1.33
N VAL A 317 3.05 -25.61 -0.33
CA VAL A 317 2.19 -25.52 0.86
C VAL A 317 0.78 -25.09 0.46
N LEU A 318 0.66 -24.01 -0.33
CA LEU A 318 -0.62 -23.49 -0.80
C LEU A 318 -1.34 -24.46 -1.74
N ALA A 319 -0.60 -25.08 -2.67
CA ALA A 319 -1.17 -26.09 -3.56
C ALA A 319 -1.69 -27.30 -2.76
N SER A 320 -0.93 -27.77 -1.77
CA SER A 320 -1.36 -28.87 -0.89
C SER A 320 -2.61 -28.51 -0.10
N MET A 321 -2.64 -27.30 0.48
CA MET A 321 -3.77 -26.79 1.25
C MET A 321 -5.04 -26.80 0.41
N ILE A 322 -5.02 -26.16 -0.76
CA ILE A 322 -6.24 -26.00 -1.55
C ILE A 322 -6.70 -27.30 -2.20
N MET A 323 -5.76 -28.16 -2.62
CA MET A 323 -6.10 -29.48 -3.16
C MET A 323 -6.71 -30.39 -2.09
N LEU A 324 -6.30 -30.24 -0.82
CA LEU A 324 -6.92 -30.94 0.31
C LEU A 324 -8.28 -30.36 0.66
N ALA A 325 -8.36 -29.04 0.86
CA ALA A 325 -9.58 -28.36 1.28
C ALA A 325 -10.72 -28.53 0.26
N SER A 326 -10.38 -28.57 -1.03
CA SER A 326 -11.36 -28.82 -2.11
C SER A 326 -11.62 -30.30 -2.40
N GLY A 327 -11.00 -31.24 -1.66
CA GLY A 327 -11.22 -32.68 -1.82
C GLY A 327 -10.56 -33.33 -3.04
N ARG A 328 -9.77 -32.58 -3.83
CA ARG A 328 -8.99 -33.09 -4.98
C ARG A 328 -7.87 -34.05 -4.57
N LYS A 329 -7.39 -33.92 -3.33
CA LYS A 329 -6.49 -34.85 -2.66
C LYS A 329 -7.10 -35.23 -1.31
N SER A 330 -6.98 -36.51 -0.95
CA SER A 330 -7.52 -37.04 0.31
C SER A 330 -6.44 -37.52 1.30
N ARG A 331 -5.17 -37.55 0.88
CA ARG A 331 -4.06 -37.93 1.76
C ARG A 331 -3.82 -36.82 2.79
N PRO A 332 -3.67 -37.13 4.09
CA PRO A 332 -3.43 -36.11 5.12
C PRO A 332 -2.25 -35.19 4.82
N TYR A 333 -2.33 -33.93 5.24
CA TYR A 333 -1.29 -32.92 4.99
C TYR A 333 0.10 -33.39 5.43
N ALA A 334 0.21 -33.97 6.62
CA ALA A 334 1.46 -34.53 7.15
C ALA A 334 2.14 -35.55 6.22
N LYS A 335 1.40 -36.21 5.32
CA LYS A 335 1.97 -37.09 4.28
C LYS A 335 2.23 -36.36 2.97
N LEU A 336 1.36 -35.42 2.58
CA LEU A 336 1.51 -34.66 1.34
C LEU A 336 2.72 -33.72 1.36
N ARG A 337 3.07 -33.14 2.52
CA ARG A 337 4.27 -32.29 2.65
C ARG A 337 5.58 -33.00 2.31
N HIS A 338 5.61 -34.33 2.27
CA HIS A 338 6.77 -35.14 1.90
C HIS A 338 6.71 -35.68 0.48
N ASP A 339 5.59 -35.49 -0.24
CA ASP A 339 5.50 -35.86 -1.65
C ASP A 339 6.28 -34.85 -2.52
N ASP A 340 6.50 -35.22 -3.79
CA ASP A 340 7.21 -34.38 -4.76
C ASP A 340 6.47 -33.05 -5.02
N ALA A 341 7.14 -31.93 -4.71
CA ALA A 341 6.61 -30.58 -4.89
C ALA A 341 6.15 -30.33 -6.33
N THR A 342 6.95 -30.78 -7.31
CA THR A 342 6.62 -30.69 -8.73
C THR A 342 5.30 -31.39 -9.06
N ALA A 343 5.08 -32.59 -8.52
CA ALA A 343 3.85 -33.33 -8.78
C ALA A 343 2.61 -32.64 -8.19
N ILE A 344 2.74 -32.05 -7.00
CA ILE A 344 1.64 -31.32 -6.34
C ILE A 344 1.31 -30.02 -7.09
N VAL A 345 2.30 -29.18 -7.34
CA VAL A 345 2.11 -27.88 -8.00
C VAL A 345 1.64 -28.07 -9.44
N ARG A 346 2.21 -29.03 -10.18
CA ARG A 346 1.75 -29.36 -11.53
C ARG A 346 0.31 -29.84 -11.57
N ALA A 347 -0.13 -30.61 -10.56
CA ALA A 347 -1.53 -31.02 -10.47
C ALA A 347 -2.46 -29.82 -10.25
N ALA A 348 -2.06 -28.83 -9.45
CA ALA A 348 -2.80 -27.58 -9.30
C ALA A 348 -2.80 -26.76 -10.61
N GLN A 349 -1.66 -26.65 -11.30
CA GLN A 349 -1.56 -25.93 -12.59
C GLN A 349 -2.40 -26.57 -13.71
N GLN A 350 -2.69 -27.87 -13.62
CA GLN A 350 -3.54 -28.59 -14.58
C GLN A 350 -5.02 -28.52 -14.23
N ASP A 351 -5.39 -28.05 -13.03
CA ASP A 351 -6.77 -27.89 -12.62
C ASP A 351 -7.33 -26.56 -13.16
N PRO A 352 -8.43 -26.57 -13.93
CA PRO A 352 -8.96 -25.35 -14.55
C PRO A 352 -9.32 -24.24 -13.56
N GLU A 353 -9.69 -24.56 -12.31
CA GLU A 353 -10.03 -23.55 -11.30
C GLU A 353 -8.80 -22.99 -10.57
N LEU A 354 -7.66 -23.69 -10.64
CA LEU A 354 -6.44 -23.33 -9.92
C LEU A 354 -5.32 -22.85 -10.84
N ALA A 355 -5.39 -23.14 -12.14
CA ALA A 355 -4.30 -22.95 -13.09
C ALA A 355 -3.71 -21.53 -13.02
N ASP A 356 -4.57 -20.51 -13.08
CA ASP A 356 -4.17 -19.10 -13.07
C ASP A 356 -3.54 -18.66 -11.75
N LEU A 357 -3.97 -19.26 -10.63
CA LEU A 357 -3.49 -19.00 -9.27
C LEU A 357 -2.09 -19.57 -8.99
N PHE A 358 -1.59 -20.47 -9.83
CA PHE A 358 -0.25 -21.07 -9.70
C PHE A 358 0.63 -20.81 -10.94
N GLN A 359 0.24 -19.89 -11.81
CA GLN A 359 1.09 -19.40 -12.91
C GLN A 359 2.36 -18.73 -12.38
N GLY A 360 3.48 -18.93 -13.08
CA GLY A 360 4.82 -18.44 -12.70
C GLY A 360 5.65 -19.48 -11.93
N LEU A 361 5.02 -20.44 -11.24
CA LEU A 361 5.71 -21.52 -10.53
C LEU A 361 6.21 -22.59 -11.53
N ASP A 362 7.33 -22.33 -12.18
CA ASP A 362 7.85 -23.20 -13.24
C ASP A 362 8.49 -24.49 -12.68
N CYS A 363 7.79 -25.60 -12.88
CA CYS A 363 8.24 -26.94 -12.49
C CYS A 363 9.54 -27.37 -13.18
N ASP A 364 9.81 -26.89 -14.39
CA ASP A 364 10.99 -27.23 -15.17
C ASP A 364 12.22 -26.49 -14.65
N LEU A 365 12.06 -25.21 -14.25
CA LEU A 365 13.12 -24.46 -13.54
C LEU A 365 13.52 -25.18 -12.25
N ARG A 366 12.55 -25.58 -11.42
CA ARG A 366 12.83 -26.34 -10.20
C ARG A 366 13.52 -27.68 -10.48
N ASN A 367 13.06 -28.45 -11.47
CA ASN A 367 13.68 -29.73 -11.81
C ASN A 367 15.11 -29.55 -12.33
N ALA A 368 15.36 -28.49 -13.11
CA ALA A 368 16.69 -28.19 -13.62
C ALA A 368 17.66 -27.83 -12.49
N GLN A 369 17.17 -27.09 -11.49
CA GLN A 369 17.91 -26.78 -10.27
C GLN A 369 18.24 -28.06 -9.48
N ALA A 370 17.23 -28.87 -9.18
CA ALA A 370 17.35 -30.06 -8.34
C ALA A 370 18.26 -31.16 -8.93
N HIS A 371 18.34 -31.24 -10.27
CA HIS A 371 19.16 -32.22 -10.97
C HIS A 371 20.48 -31.65 -11.51
N ALA A 372 20.82 -30.41 -11.16
CA ALA A 372 22.01 -29.71 -11.68
C ALA A 372 22.12 -29.74 -13.21
N SER A 373 20.97 -29.70 -13.90
CA SER A 373 20.87 -29.79 -15.36
C SER A 373 20.66 -28.42 -16.02
N ALA A 374 21.04 -27.35 -15.33
CA ALA A 374 21.02 -25.98 -15.81
C ALA A 374 22.44 -25.50 -16.19
N ARG A 375 22.56 -24.90 -17.37
CA ARG A 375 23.73 -24.18 -17.86
C ARG A 375 23.40 -22.69 -17.96
N TYR A 376 24.32 -21.87 -17.47
CA TYR A 376 24.15 -20.42 -17.36
C TYR A 376 24.97 -19.76 -18.47
N GLU A 377 24.29 -19.27 -19.51
CA GLU A 377 24.89 -18.51 -20.61
C GLU A 377 24.67 -17.00 -20.38
N ASP A 378 25.35 -16.16 -21.16
CA ASP A 378 25.37 -14.70 -20.94
C ASP A 378 23.99 -14.04 -21.08
N ASP A 379 23.15 -14.53 -22.00
CA ASP A 379 21.83 -13.98 -22.31
C ASP A 379 20.66 -14.90 -21.91
N ARG A 380 20.94 -16.14 -21.48
CA ARG A 380 19.92 -17.17 -21.26
C ARG A 380 20.32 -18.28 -20.29
N LEU A 381 19.29 -18.93 -19.77
CA LEU A 381 19.35 -20.19 -19.06
C LEU A 381 19.09 -21.35 -20.04
N VAL A 382 19.98 -22.32 -20.10
CA VAL A 382 19.78 -23.56 -20.87
C VAL A 382 19.56 -24.73 -19.92
N MET A 383 18.41 -25.39 -20.04
CA MET A 383 18.05 -26.54 -19.22
C MET A 383 18.01 -27.79 -20.07
N ASP A 384 18.75 -28.82 -19.65
CA ASP A 384 18.80 -30.11 -20.33
C ASP A 384 18.06 -31.17 -19.47
N LEU A 385 16.74 -31.19 -19.56
CA LEU A 385 15.89 -32.15 -18.85
C LEU A 385 15.77 -33.47 -19.63
N ARG A 386 15.41 -34.57 -18.94
CA ARG A 386 15.30 -35.90 -19.56
C ARG A 386 14.37 -35.95 -20.77
N SER A 387 13.31 -35.15 -20.78
CA SER A 387 12.29 -35.13 -21.82
C SER A 387 12.48 -34.02 -22.86
N THR A 388 13.19 -32.95 -22.51
CA THR A 388 13.20 -31.68 -23.24
C THR A 388 14.46 -30.87 -22.92
N SER A 389 15.08 -30.27 -23.94
CA SER A 389 16.07 -29.20 -23.76
C SER A 389 15.40 -27.87 -24.08
N ARG A 390 15.52 -26.88 -23.21
CA ARG A 390 14.88 -25.56 -23.33
C ARG A 390 15.91 -24.47 -23.03
N ALA A 391 16.01 -23.49 -23.92
CA ALA A 391 16.78 -22.27 -23.70
C ALA A 391 15.80 -21.12 -23.43
N ILE A 392 15.97 -20.43 -22.31
CA ILE A 392 15.07 -19.38 -21.81
C ILE A 392 15.87 -18.10 -21.59
N PRO A 393 15.53 -16.99 -22.25
CA PRO A 393 16.13 -15.69 -21.97
C PRO A 393 16.03 -15.28 -20.50
N TRP A 394 17.03 -14.58 -19.98
CA TRP A 394 17.08 -14.20 -18.57
C TRP A 394 15.90 -13.32 -18.12
N ASP A 395 15.40 -12.46 -19.00
CA ASP A 395 14.24 -11.61 -18.74
C ASP A 395 12.93 -12.40 -18.65
N GLU A 396 12.81 -13.54 -19.35
CA GLU A 396 11.69 -14.48 -19.16
C GLU A 396 11.75 -15.22 -17.82
N VAL A 397 12.95 -15.65 -17.42
CA VAL A 397 13.15 -16.30 -16.11
C VAL A 397 12.77 -15.32 -14.99
N LEU A 398 13.22 -14.07 -15.09
CA LEU A 398 12.92 -13.02 -14.14
C LEU A 398 11.42 -12.69 -14.09
N ASP A 399 10.78 -12.49 -15.24
CA ASP A 399 9.34 -12.22 -15.33
C ASP A 399 8.52 -13.37 -14.72
N GLY A 400 8.84 -14.62 -15.07
CA GLY A 400 8.18 -15.79 -14.49
C GLY A 400 8.35 -15.90 -12.97
N THR A 401 9.54 -15.56 -12.46
CA THR A 401 9.81 -15.58 -11.01
C THR A 401 9.04 -14.46 -10.28
N LEU A 402 8.99 -13.25 -10.84
CA LEU A 402 8.16 -12.15 -10.31
C LEU A 402 6.66 -12.47 -10.42
N GLN A 403 6.25 -13.17 -11.47
CA GLN A 403 4.87 -13.65 -11.64
C GLN A 403 4.47 -14.68 -10.56
N ALA A 404 5.39 -15.56 -10.17
CA ALA A 404 5.21 -16.49 -9.04
C ALA A 404 5.07 -15.73 -7.72
N GLN A 405 5.95 -14.76 -7.44
CA GLN A 405 5.84 -13.93 -6.23
C GLN A 405 4.51 -13.20 -6.14
N GLU A 406 4.07 -12.58 -7.25
CA GLU A 406 2.77 -11.91 -7.34
C GLU A 406 1.62 -12.84 -6.95
N ALA A 407 1.62 -14.08 -7.46
CA ALA A 407 0.59 -15.07 -7.14
C ALA A 407 0.63 -15.48 -5.66
N LEU A 408 1.82 -15.73 -5.10
CA LEU A 408 1.98 -16.13 -3.70
C LEU A 408 1.57 -15.03 -2.71
N LEU A 409 1.90 -13.77 -3.03
CA LEU A 409 1.46 -12.61 -2.24
C LEU A 409 -0.05 -12.40 -2.34
N ALA A 410 -0.66 -12.63 -3.51
CA ALA A 410 -2.10 -12.59 -3.66
C ALA A 410 -2.80 -13.67 -2.81
N TRP A 411 -2.26 -14.89 -2.79
CA TRP A 411 -2.71 -15.97 -1.90
C TRP A 411 -2.61 -15.58 -0.43
N GLN A 412 -1.52 -14.94 -0.01
CA GLN A 412 -1.33 -14.50 1.36
C GLN A 412 -2.41 -13.49 1.80
N VAL A 413 -2.71 -12.49 0.97
CA VAL A 413 -3.79 -11.54 1.25
C VAL A 413 -5.13 -12.26 1.35
N ALA A 414 -5.45 -13.08 0.34
CA ALA A 414 -6.72 -13.79 0.27
C ALA A 414 -6.95 -14.71 1.48
N LEU A 415 -5.91 -15.45 1.89
CA LEU A 415 -5.95 -16.31 3.06
C LEU A 415 -6.11 -15.52 4.35
N THR A 416 -5.38 -14.41 4.50
CA THR A 416 -5.50 -13.53 5.66
C THR A 416 -6.91 -12.93 5.76
N ALA A 417 -7.49 -12.48 4.65
CA ALA A 417 -8.84 -11.93 4.60
C ALA A 417 -9.90 -12.98 4.96
N MET A 418 -9.80 -14.19 4.38
CA MET A 418 -10.75 -15.29 4.64
C MET A 418 -10.71 -15.72 6.12
N LEU A 419 -9.52 -15.87 6.71
CA LEU A 419 -9.37 -16.26 8.10
C LEU A 419 -9.87 -15.19 9.07
N ALA A 420 -9.56 -13.92 8.79
CA ALA A 420 -10.12 -12.81 9.55
C ALA A 420 -11.66 -12.80 9.48
N GLY A 421 -12.24 -13.21 8.33
CA GLY A 421 -13.68 -13.46 8.12
C GLY A 421 -14.30 -14.39 9.15
N HIS A 422 -13.52 -15.36 9.63
CA HIS A 422 -13.93 -16.35 10.61
C HIS A 422 -13.48 -16.02 12.04
N GLY A 423 -13.07 -14.76 12.28
CA GLY A 423 -12.60 -14.32 13.59
C GLY A 423 -11.20 -14.83 13.97
N ILE A 424 -10.46 -15.40 13.01
CA ILE A 424 -9.09 -15.85 13.22
C ILE A 424 -8.16 -14.67 12.89
N SER A 425 -7.77 -13.93 13.93
CA SER A 425 -6.79 -12.85 13.84
C SER A 425 -5.38 -13.42 13.98
N GLY A 426 -4.71 -13.66 12.85
CA GLY A 426 -3.40 -14.31 12.81
C GLY A 426 -3.50 -15.83 12.74
N TYR A 427 -2.54 -16.46 12.09
CA TYR A 427 -2.44 -17.93 12.02
C TYR A 427 -1.90 -18.44 13.37
N GLY A 428 -2.75 -18.88 14.29
CA GLY A 428 -2.26 -19.32 15.61
C GLY A 428 -1.52 -18.20 16.37
N THR A 429 -0.25 -18.41 16.72
CA THR A 429 0.63 -17.42 17.40
C THR A 429 1.29 -16.39 16.47
N LEU A 430 0.94 -16.38 15.18
CA LEU A 430 1.54 -15.48 14.18
C LEU A 430 1.12 -14.02 14.38
N ASP A 431 1.98 -13.27 15.06
CA ASP A 431 1.89 -11.82 15.19
C ASP A 431 2.11 -11.14 13.82
N LEU A 432 1.58 -9.92 13.65
CA LEU A 432 1.70 -9.12 12.43
C LEU A 432 3.15 -8.93 11.93
N HIS A 433 4.17 -9.01 12.80
CA HIS A 433 5.56 -8.93 12.36
C HIS A 433 5.97 -10.13 11.48
N GLN A 434 5.51 -11.33 11.79
CA GLN A 434 5.80 -12.50 10.96
C GLN A 434 5.01 -12.49 9.65
N LEU A 435 3.79 -11.93 9.65
CA LEU A 435 3.03 -11.68 8.41
C LEU A 435 3.74 -10.72 7.46
N CYS A 436 4.53 -9.79 8.00
CA CYS A 436 5.33 -8.85 7.22
C CYS A 436 6.77 -9.34 6.97
N GLY A 437 7.08 -10.61 7.20
CA GLY A 437 8.40 -11.18 6.89
C GLY A 437 9.48 -11.01 7.96
N PHE A 438 9.15 -10.56 9.17
CA PHE A 438 10.13 -10.35 10.23
C PHE A 438 10.32 -11.59 11.11
N ALA A 439 11.59 -11.93 11.37
CA ALA A 439 11.96 -12.92 12.37
C ALA A 439 11.84 -12.40 13.82
N GLY A 440 11.69 -11.08 14.04
CA GLY A 440 11.70 -10.49 15.39
C GLY A 440 10.85 -9.24 15.59
N GLN A 441 10.15 -9.19 16.73
CA GLN A 441 9.28 -8.09 17.17
C GLN A 441 9.99 -6.72 17.26
N ARG A 442 11.28 -6.69 17.64
CA ARG A 442 12.05 -5.45 17.82
C ARG A 442 12.08 -4.60 16.56
N ARG A 443 12.30 -5.23 15.41
CA ARG A 443 12.44 -4.51 14.15
C ARG A 443 11.11 -3.95 13.70
N MET A 444 10.03 -4.72 13.81
CA MET A 444 8.68 -4.21 13.53
C MET A 444 8.39 -2.96 14.36
N ILE A 445 8.68 -2.96 15.66
CA ILE A 445 8.53 -1.76 16.50
C ILE A 445 9.31 -0.57 15.93
N ALA A 446 10.57 -0.76 15.53
CA ALA A 446 11.38 0.31 14.95
C ALA A 446 10.77 0.86 13.65
N ILE A 447 10.34 -0.02 12.74
CA ILE A 447 9.74 0.32 11.45
C ILE A 447 8.45 1.11 11.60
N LEU A 448 7.62 0.73 12.59
CA LEU A 448 6.38 1.44 12.87
C LEU A 448 6.63 2.84 13.38
N LEU A 449 7.59 3.00 14.28
CA LEU A 449 7.99 4.31 14.76
C LEU A 449 8.60 5.14 13.62
N GLU A 450 9.44 4.54 12.78
CA GLU A 450 10.00 5.18 11.59
C GLU A 450 8.90 5.66 10.63
N GLY A 451 7.91 4.82 10.35
CA GLY A 451 6.73 5.17 9.55
C GLY A 451 5.87 6.27 10.18
N MET A 452 5.83 6.36 11.51
CA MET A 452 5.17 7.45 12.24
C MET A 452 6.03 8.73 12.35
N GLY A 453 7.18 8.77 11.67
CA GLY A 453 8.04 9.94 11.55
C GLY A 453 9.12 10.05 12.62
N CYS A 454 9.39 8.98 13.39
CA CYS A 454 10.58 8.87 14.21
C CYS A 454 11.81 8.49 13.36
N ARG A 455 13.02 8.74 13.87
CA ARG A 455 14.28 8.31 13.24
C ARG A 455 15.22 7.73 14.27
N ASP A 456 16.21 6.96 13.81
CA ASP A 456 17.25 6.34 14.62
C ASP A 456 16.66 5.54 15.79
N VAL A 457 15.66 4.71 15.49
CA VAL A 457 14.91 3.98 16.51
C VAL A 457 15.70 2.76 16.98
N LEU A 458 16.03 2.75 18.27
CA LEU A 458 16.71 1.66 18.95
C LEU A 458 15.73 0.96 19.91
N VAL A 459 15.56 -0.36 19.75
CA VAL A 459 14.72 -1.19 20.62
C VAL A 459 15.60 -2.13 21.43
N THR A 460 15.68 -1.89 22.73
CA THR A 460 16.47 -2.66 23.70
C THR A 460 15.52 -3.44 24.62
N PRO A 461 15.27 -4.73 24.35
CA PRO A 461 14.39 -5.51 25.20
C PRO A 461 15.12 -6.08 26.41
N GLY A 462 14.39 -6.16 27.50
CA GLY A 462 14.71 -6.94 28.67
C GLY A 462 13.62 -7.97 28.98
N PRO A 463 13.81 -8.79 30.03
CA PRO A 463 12.87 -9.86 30.39
C PRO A 463 11.47 -9.34 30.75
N SER A 464 11.40 -8.24 31.52
CA SER A 464 10.16 -7.59 31.99
C SER A 464 10.10 -6.09 31.70
N HIS A 465 11.20 -5.50 31.21
CA HIS A 465 11.29 -4.09 30.87
C HIS A 465 11.82 -3.92 29.45
N TRP A 466 11.10 -3.17 28.62
CA TRP A 466 11.55 -2.83 27.28
C TRP A 466 11.88 -1.34 27.22
N GLN A 467 12.98 -1.00 26.56
CA GLN A 467 13.41 0.37 26.33
C GLN A 467 13.45 0.66 24.84
N ILE A 468 12.91 1.80 24.45
CA ILE A 468 12.85 2.28 23.08
C ILE A 468 13.37 3.71 23.05
N ASP A 469 14.40 3.96 22.26
CA ASP A 469 14.98 5.29 22.08
C ASP A 469 14.83 5.72 20.61
N ALA A 470 14.23 6.87 20.35
CA ALA A 470 14.07 7.46 19.03
C ALA A 470 14.83 8.80 18.95
N GLY A 471 15.74 8.90 17.98
CA GLY A 471 16.69 10.00 17.84
C GLY A 471 16.11 11.33 17.38
N THR A 472 15.06 11.35 16.54
CA THR A 472 14.27 12.56 16.22
C THR A 472 12.84 12.17 15.87
N ALA A 473 11.85 13.05 16.09
CA ALA A 473 10.49 12.88 15.55
C ALA A 473 9.97 14.16 14.88
N ALA A 474 9.26 14.01 13.76
CA ALA A 474 8.71 15.13 12.99
C ALA A 474 7.50 15.83 13.66
N ARG A 475 6.86 15.15 14.62
CA ARG A 475 5.70 15.65 15.37
C ARG A 475 6.04 15.71 16.86
N SER A 476 5.55 16.75 17.55
CA SER A 476 5.69 16.92 18.99
C SER A 476 4.33 16.89 19.69
N GLY A 477 4.32 16.49 20.96
CA GLY A 477 3.16 16.57 21.86
C GLY A 477 2.78 15.26 22.56
N PRO A 478 2.01 15.33 23.66
CA PRO A 478 1.64 14.17 24.49
C PRO A 478 0.80 13.13 23.76
N ILE A 479 -0.16 13.59 22.94
CA ILE A 479 -1.07 12.73 22.19
C ILE A 479 -0.28 11.89 21.19
N PHE A 480 0.77 12.46 20.61
CA PHE A 480 1.68 11.74 19.73
C PHE A 480 2.42 10.65 20.49
N LEU A 481 3.03 10.94 21.64
CA LEU A 481 3.77 9.94 22.44
C LEU A 481 2.87 8.78 22.93
N GLY A 482 1.65 9.07 23.37
CA GLY A 482 0.67 8.04 23.72
C GLY A 482 0.25 7.20 22.51
N GLY A 483 0.10 7.85 21.34
CA GLY A 483 -0.13 7.20 20.06
C GLY A 483 0.99 6.20 19.71
N LEU A 484 2.27 6.58 19.90
CA LEU A 484 3.40 5.68 19.67
C LEU A 484 3.30 4.44 20.57
N VAL A 485 3.00 4.59 21.86
CA VAL A 485 2.82 3.45 22.79
C VAL A 485 1.74 2.51 22.30
N THR A 486 0.57 3.03 21.93
CA THR A 486 -0.53 2.19 21.42
C THR A 486 -0.17 1.46 20.13
N ALA A 487 0.59 2.10 19.24
CA ALA A 487 1.01 1.49 17.97
C ALA A 487 1.95 0.29 18.18
N MET A 488 2.82 0.37 19.18
CA MET A 488 3.80 -0.67 19.49
C MET A 488 3.25 -1.81 20.37
N LEU A 489 2.18 -1.55 21.13
CA LEU A 489 1.70 -2.44 22.19
C LEU A 489 1.47 -3.88 21.74
N ARG A 490 0.86 -4.06 20.56
CA ARG A 490 0.54 -5.38 19.99
C ARG A 490 1.77 -6.20 19.58
N PHE A 491 2.95 -5.59 19.56
CA PHE A 491 4.21 -6.24 19.21
C PHE A 491 5.11 -6.45 20.42
N LEU A 492 4.73 -5.94 21.59
CA LEU A 492 5.46 -6.20 22.83
C LEU A 492 5.05 -7.58 23.35
N PRO A 493 6.00 -8.46 23.68
CA PRO A 493 5.67 -9.81 24.14
C PRO A 493 4.88 -9.73 25.44
N GLY A 494 4.01 -10.71 25.69
CA GLY A 494 3.20 -10.78 26.91
C GLY A 494 4.03 -10.78 28.20
N THR A 495 5.31 -11.17 28.13
CA THR A 495 6.26 -11.15 29.27
C THR A 495 6.78 -9.77 29.62
N ALA A 496 6.61 -8.76 28.76
CA ALA A 496 7.02 -7.39 29.07
C ALA A 496 6.00 -6.75 30.03
N ASP A 497 6.44 -6.30 31.21
CA ASP A 497 5.58 -5.66 32.21
C ASP A 497 5.57 -4.14 32.06
N THR A 498 6.70 -3.57 31.65
CA THR A 498 6.91 -2.11 31.58
C THR A 498 7.60 -1.69 30.29
N LEU A 499 7.32 -0.47 29.85
CA LEU A 499 7.96 0.17 28.70
C LEU A 499 8.53 1.54 29.09
N SER A 500 9.73 1.84 28.62
CA SER A 500 10.29 3.20 28.54
C SER A 500 10.47 3.59 27.07
N LEU A 501 9.97 4.76 26.70
CA LEU A 501 10.05 5.35 25.38
C LEU A 501 10.70 6.72 25.50
N THR A 502 11.91 6.89 24.97
CA THR A 502 12.58 8.19 24.88
C THR A 502 12.53 8.67 23.44
N VAL A 503 12.02 9.88 23.20
CA VAL A 503 11.97 10.52 21.87
C VAL A 503 12.62 11.89 21.97
N ARG A 504 13.55 12.22 21.06
CA ARG A 504 14.03 13.61 20.96
C ARG A 504 13.12 14.41 20.04
N LEU A 505 12.44 15.39 20.63
CA LEU A 505 11.60 16.38 19.95
C LEU A 505 12.39 17.68 19.73
N PRO A 506 11.90 18.63 18.91
CA PRO A 506 12.60 19.90 18.66
C PRO A 506 12.89 20.74 19.91
N ASP A 507 12.10 20.56 20.97
CA ASP A 507 12.18 21.22 22.27
C ASP A 507 13.06 20.47 23.29
N GLY A 508 13.42 19.22 23.03
CA GLY A 508 14.31 18.43 23.89
C GLY A 508 14.00 16.93 23.90
N PRO A 509 14.69 16.15 24.75
CA PRO A 509 14.35 14.75 24.97
C PRO A 509 13.10 14.62 25.85
N HIS A 510 12.16 13.79 25.41
CA HIS A 510 10.96 13.41 26.14
C HIS A 510 10.99 11.92 26.44
N SER A 511 10.80 11.55 27.70
CA SER A 511 10.73 10.17 28.16
C SER A 511 9.31 9.88 28.64
N LEU A 512 8.69 8.86 28.09
CA LEU A 512 7.38 8.36 28.46
C LEU A 512 7.55 6.91 28.96
N GLY A 513 7.06 6.57 30.14
CA GLY A 513 7.18 5.20 30.63
C GLY A 513 6.17 4.80 31.69
N GLY A 514 5.85 3.51 31.73
CA GLY A 514 4.87 2.94 32.65
C GLY A 514 4.58 1.46 32.40
N PRO A 515 3.60 0.90 33.14
CA PRO A 515 3.18 -0.49 33.00
C PRO A 515 2.35 -0.73 31.73
N LEU A 516 2.51 -1.90 31.11
CA LEU A 516 1.85 -2.28 29.85
C LEU A 516 0.47 -2.92 30.06
N GLU A 517 0.22 -3.54 31.21
CA GLU A 517 -1.05 -4.23 31.51
C GLU A 517 -2.30 -3.35 31.31
N PRO A 518 -2.34 -2.08 31.80
CA PRO A 518 -3.50 -1.21 31.58
C PRO A 518 -3.78 -0.90 30.10
N TRP A 519 -2.71 -0.84 29.29
CA TRP A 519 -2.83 -0.63 27.85
C TRP A 519 -3.31 -1.89 27.13
N ARG A 520 -2.84 -3.09 27.54
CA ARG A 520 -3.28 -4.37 26.98
C ARG A 520 -4.76 -4.62 27.23
N ASP A 521 -5.21 -4.36 28.45
CA ASP A 521 -6.63 -4.42 28.84
C ASP A 521 -7.47 -3.46 28.00
N PHE A 522 -6.97 -2.25 27.76
CA PHE A 522 -7.64 -1.27 26.92
C PHE A 522 -7.79 -1.76 25.46
N THR A 523 -6.74 -2.34 24.87
CA THR A 523 -6.77 -2.77 23.45
C THR A 523 -7.53 -4.07 23.19
N SER A 524 -7.80 -4.88 24.21
CA SER A 524 -8.48 -6.18 24.07
C SER A 524 -10.01 -6.10 24.01
N HIS A 525 -10.60 -4.92 24.21
CA HIS A 525 -12.05 -4.73 24.25
C HIS A 525 -12.55 -3.91 23.05
N PRO A 526 -13.49 -4.42 22.22
CA PRO A 526 -14.15 -3.61 21.20
C PRO A 526 -15.06 -2.60 21.92
N SER A 527 -14.83 -1.30 21.73
CA SER A 527 -15.51 -0.30 22.55
C SER A 527 -16.33 0.70 21.76
N ASP A 528 -17.55 0.90 22.27
CA ASP A 528 -18.33 2.13 22.17
C ASP A 528 -17.45 3.33 22.59
N SER A 529 -17.64 4.47 21.93
CA SER A 529 -16.83 5.70 22.07
C SER A 529 -16.51 6.13 23.51
N ASN A 530 -17.43 5.91 24.47
CA ASN A 530 -17.25 6.28 25.87
C ASN A 530 -16.39 5.29 26.68
N GLU A 531 -16.46 3.99 26.38
CA GLU A 531 -15.63 2.98 27.04
C GLU A 531 -14.18 3.12 26.58
N TYR A 532 -13.98 3.46 25.31
CA TYR A 532 -12.67 3.76 24.74
C TYR A 532 -11.95 4.89 25.50
N VAL A 533 -12.59 6.05 25.66
CA VAL A 533 -11.97 7.20 26.35
C VAL A 533 -11.64 6.88 27.82
N THR A 534 -12.52 6.11 28.48
CA THR A 534 -12.34 5.71 29.89
C THR A 534 -11.16 4.75 30.04
N GLY A 535 -11.00 3.80 29.12
CA GLY A 535 -9.87 2.88 29.07
C GLY A 535 -8.54 3.58 28.78
N MET A 536 -8.52 4.50 27.81
CA MET A 536 -7.33 5.29 27.49
C MET A 536 -6.86 6.12 28.70
N ILE A 537 -7.79 6.77 29.43
CA ILE A 537 -7.47 7.52 30.65
C ILE A 537 -6.89 6.61 31.72
N ARG A 538 -7.49 5.44 31.96
CA ARG A 538 -6.95 4.46 32.90
C ARG A 538 -5.51 4.09 32.57
N ALA A 539 -5.25 3.78 31.30
CA ALA A 539 -3.93 3.39 30.85
C ALA A 539 -2.90 4.52 31.01
N SER A 540 -3.33 5.77 30.81
CA SER A 540 -2.49 6.97 30.92
C SER A 540 -2.15 7.35 32.37
N LEU A 541 -2.96 6.98 33.36
CA LEU A 541 -2.79 7.39 34.75
C LEU A 541 -1.54 6.81 35.43
N MET A 542 -1.13 5.60 35.02
CA MET A 542 0.02 4.91 35.63
C MET A 542 1.35 5.22 34.92
N TRP A 543 1.31 6.13 33.95
CA TRP A 543 2.44 6.47 33.11
C TRP A 543 3.05 7.81 33.53
N THR A 544 4.34 7.96 33.28
CA THR A 544 5.10 9.17 33.56
C THR A 544 5.67 9.76 32.28
N HIS A 545 5.61 11.08 32.14
CA HIS A 545 6.28 11.86 31.12
C HIS A 545 7.34 12.75 31.78
N ASN A 546 8.61 12.55 31.42
CA ASN A 546 9.78 13.19 32.04
C ASN A 546 9.78 13.07 33.57
N GLY A 547 9.38 11.91 34.09
CA GLY A 547 9.27 11.63 35.52
C GLY A 547 8.07 12.27 36.24
N LYS A 548 7.24 13.04 35.54
CA LYS A 548 5.97 13.59 36.06
C LYS A 548 4.79 12.74 35.60
N PRO A 549 3.63 12.76 36.27
CA PRO A 549 2.44 12.04 35.79
C PRO A 549 2.08 12.44 34.34
N TYR A 550 1.91 11.45 33.46
CA TYR A 550 1.57 11.68 32.05
C TYR A 550 0.18 12.31 31.90
N LEU A 551 -0.77 11.91 32.75
CA LEU A 551 -2.06 12.57 32.91
C LEU A 551 -2.10 13.34 34.24
N PRO A 552 -2.00 14.69 34.21
CA PRO A 552 -2.11 15.50 35.41
C PRO A 552 -3.46 15.35 36.13
N GLY A 553 -3.44 15.39 37.46
CA GLY A 553 -4.64 15.18 38.28
C GLY A 553 -5.73 16.25 38.09
N ASP A 554 -5.37 17.48 37.74
CA ASP A 554 -6.30 18.55 37.39
C ASP A 554 -7.02 18.29 36.05
N VAL A 555 -6.33 17.73 35.05
CA VAL A 555 -6.95 17.24 33.80
C VAL A 555 -7.97 16.15 34.11
N LEU A 556 -7.57 15.16 34.93
CA LEU A 556 -8.47 14.07 35.36
C LEU A 556 -9.69 14.63 36.10
N ARG A 557 -9.50 15.54 37.06
CA ARG A 557 -10.58 16.17 37.83
C ARG A 557 -11.56 16.91 36.94
N ARG A 558 -11.07 17.70 35.98
CA ARG A 558 -11.93 18.42 35.03
C ARG A 558 -12.73 17.48 34.16
N TRP A 559 -12.07 16.49 33.55
CA TRP A 559 -12.73 15.51 32.68
C TRP A 559 -13.77 14.69 33.46
N ALA A 560 -13.39 14.15 34.62
CA ALA A 560 -14.27 13.35 35.47
C ALA A 560 -15.45 14.17 36.00
N ALA A 561 -15.24 15.45 36.34
CA ALA A 561 -16.31 16.33 36.77
C ALA A 561 -17.31 16.64 35.64
N GLN A 562 -16.82 16.91 34.43
CA GLN A 562 -17.68 17.07 33.25
C GLN A 562 -18.51 15.81 33.02
N GLN A 563 -17.86 14.64 32.99
CA GLN A 563 -18.52 13.35 32.78
C GLN A 563 -19.54 13.02 33.88
N ALA A 564 -19.24 13.34 35.14
CA ALA A 564 -20.14 13.11 36.26
C ALA A 564 -21.39 14.00 36.18
N LEU A 565 -21.23 15.26 35.77
CA LEU A 565 -22.34 16.20 35.60
C LEU A 565 -23.22 15.81 34.39
N GLU A 566 -22.62 15.42 33.26
CA GLU A 566 -23.38 14.90 32.10
C GLU A 566 -24.09 13.57 32.42
N ALA A 567 -23.46 12.70 33.23
CA ALA A 567 -24.07 11.46 33.67
C ALA A 567 -25.26 11.69 34.62
N ALA A 568 -25.31 12.84 35.32
CA ALA A 568 -26.38 13.16 36.25
C ALA A 568 -27.76 13.26 35.57
N ASP A 569 -27.80 13.54 34.26
CA ASP A 569 -29.04 13.66 33.49
C ASP A 569 -29.53 12.31 32.91
N ARG A 570 -28.71 11.25 32.95
CA ARG A 570 -29.05 9.92 32.41
C ARG A 570 -30.08 9.20 33.31
N PRO A 571 -30.90 8.25 32.82
CA PRO A 571 -31.81 7.49 33.69
C PRO A 571 -31.06 6.57 34.68
N LEU A 572 -31.72 6.18 35.78
CA LEU A 572 -31.25 5.09 36.63
C LEU A 572 -31.43 3.74 35.91
N PRO A 573 -30.48 2.78 36.03
CA PRO A 573 -29.28 2.78 36.88
C PRO A 573 -28.02 3.38 36.22
N ALA A 574 -28.08 3.80 34.96
CA ALA A 574 -26.92 4.19 34.16
C ALA A 574 -26.11 5.34 34.78
N ARG A 575 -26.76 6.35 35.38
CA ARG A 575 -26.08 7.47 36.07
C ARG A 575 -25.16 7.01 37.21
N VAL A 576 -25.61 6.05 38.03
CA VAL A 576 -24.84 5.54 39.19
C VAL A 576 -23.71 4.64 38.72
N ARG A 577 -23.94 3.84 37.68
CA ARG A 577 -22.89 3.01 37.07
C ARG A 577 -21.74 3.89 36.57
N ARG A 578 -22.05 4.94 35.81
CA ARG A 578 -21.02 5.84 35.27
C ARG A 578 -20.22 6.56 36.37
N MET A 579 -20.88 7.08 37.41
CA MET A 579 -20.16 7.72 38.52
C MET A 579 -19.28 6.74 39.31
N ARG A 580 -19.66 5.45 39.40
CA ARG A 580 -18.81 4.40 40.00
C ARG A 580 -17.56 4.12 39.17
N GLU A 581 -17.67 4.09 37.85
CA GLU A 581 -16.53 3.95 36.94
C GLU A 581 -15.54 5.11 37.12
N LEU A 582 -16.04 6.35 37.13
CA LEU A 582 -15.22 7.54 37.37
C LEU A 582 -14.57 7.51 38.76
N LYS A 583 -15.29 7.04 39.77
CA LYS A 583 -14.77 6.91 41.13
C LYS A 583 -13.63 5.88 41.20
N ALA A 584 -13.74 4.78 40.46
CA ALA A 584 -12.67 3.79 40.34
C ALA A 584 -11.41 4.39 39.69
N LEU A 585 -11.57 5.22 38.66
CA LEU A 585 -10.42 5.95 38.07
C LEU A 585 -9.76 6.89 39.07
N ALA A 586 -10.54 7.63 39.87
CA ALA A 586 -9.99 8.49 40.91
C ALA A 586 -9.21 7.71 41.98
N ALA A 587 -9.62 6.47 42.28
CA ALA A 587 -8.87 5.59 43.19
C ALA A 587 -7.53 5.14 42.58
N VAL A 588 -7.52 4.77 41.28
CA VAL A 588 -6.29 4.42 40.55
C VAL A 588 -5.31 5.60 40.48
N ALA A 589 -5.84 6.82 40.32
CA ALA A 589 -5.04 8.05 40.31
C ALA A 589 -4.59 8.53 41.71
N GLU A 590 -4.98 7.81 42.77
CA GLU A 590 -4.78 8.24 44.16
C GLU A 590 -5.35 9.64 44.49
N ASP A 591 -6.39 10.07 43.76
CA ASP A 591 -7.01 11.40 43.89
C ASP A 591 -8.16 11.38 44.92
N ALA A 592 -7.79 11.47 46.20
CA ALA A 592 -8.74 11.45 47.31
C ALA A 592 -9.86 12.52 47.22
N PRO A 593 -9.56 13.80 46.85
CA PRO A 593 -10.60 14.81 46.62
C PRO A 593 -11.63 14.39 45.56
N LEU A 594 -11.18 13.93 44.40
CA LEU A 594 -12.08 13.51 43.31
C LEU A 594 -12.90 12.27 43.70
N HIS A 595 -12.25 11.29 44.32
CA HIS A 595 -12.90 10.08 44.82
C HIS A 595 -14.01 10.41 45.84
N GLY A 596 -13.73 11.33 46.77
CA GLY A 596 -14.71 11.84 47.74
C GLY A 596 -15.89 12.54 47.07
N ALA A 597 -15.61 13.39 46.07
CA ALA A 597 -16.64 14.13 45.35
C ALA A 597 -17.58 13.21 44.57
N LEU A 598 -17.05 12.20 43.89
CA LEU A 598 -17.84 11.22 43.14
C LEU A 598 -18.63 10.29 44.08
N ALA A 599 -18.09 9.96 45.26
CA ALA A 599 -18.83 9.21 46.27
C ALA A 599 -20.03 10.00 46.82
N ALA A 600 -19.87 11.30 47.06
CA ALA A 600 -20.96 12.20 47.45
C ALA A 600 -22.00 12.34 46.33
N ALA A 601 -21.56 12.46 45.07
CA ALA A 601 -22.46 12.51 43.92
C ALA A 601 -23.33 11.26 43.78
N ILE A 602 -22.73 10.07 43.95
CA ILE A 602 -23.47 8.79 43.95
C ILE A 602 -24.52 8.75 45.05
N ARG A 603 -24.21 9.25 46.26
CA ARG A 603 -25.17 9.28 47.38
C ARG A 603 -26.34 10.22 47.10
N ALA A 604 -26.08 11.45 46.71
CA ALA A 604 -27.12 12.44 46.43
C ALA A 604 -28.06 11.97 45.31
N VAL A 605 -27.52 11.35 44.25
CA VAL A 605 -28.30 10.78 43.16
C VAL A 605 -29.24 9.65 43.62
N ARG A 606 -28.82 8.85 44.61
CA ARG A 606 -29.65 7.76 45.15
C ARG A 606 -30.73 8.25 46.10
N LEU A 607 -30.43 9.30 46.86
CA LEU A 607 -31.30 9.84 47.90
C LEU A 607 -32.25 10.94 47.40
N GLY A 608 -32.03 11.45 46.17
CA GLY A 608 -32.87 12.48 45.55
C GLY A 608 -32.58 13.91 46.03
N GLN A 609 -31.78 14.09 47.09
CA GLN A 609 -31.30 15.39 47.58
C GLN A 609 -29.86 15.24 48.13
N PRO A 610 -28.95 16.20 47.83
CA PRO A 610 -27.66 16.27 48.51
C PRO A 610 -27.84 16.79 49.95
N ASP A 611 -27.21 16.15 50.93
CA ASP A 611 -27.10 16.74 52.28
C ASP A 611 -26.09 17.93 52.26
N LYS A 612 -26.10 18.80 53.27
CA LYS A 612 -25.19 19.96 53.38
C LYS A 612 -23.72 19.58 53.24
N ALA A 613 -23.33 18.40 53.73
CA ALA A 613 -21.99 17.86 53.58
C ALA A 613 -21.67 17.43 52.13
N ASP A 614 -22.66 16.91 51.39
CA ASP A 614 -22.51 16.50 49.99
C ASP A 614 -22.51 17.70 49.02
N GLN A 615 -23.12 18.83 49.41
CA GLN A 615 -23.17 20.07 48.61
C GLN A 615 -21.78 20.62 48.27
N VAL A 616 -20.86 20.63 49.24
CA VAL A 616 -19.46 21.06 49.08
C VAL A 616 -18.75 20.23 48.00
N PHE A 617 -19.05 18.93 47.94
CA PHE A 617 -18.48 18.02 46.96
C PHE A 617 -19.06 18.20 45.56
N PHE A 618 -20.34 18.55 45.42
CA PHE A 618 -20.92 18.95 44.13
C PHE A 618 -20.36 20.27 43.61
N ASP A 619 -20.12 21.22 44.50
CA ASP A 619 -19.54 22.51 44.14
C ASP A 619 -18.08 22.35 43.70
N ASN A 620 -17.34 21.38 44.25
CA ASN A 620 -16.02 20.98 43.73
C ASN A 620 -16.09 20.44 42.29
N LEU A 621 -17.07 19.58 41.95
CA LEU A 621 -17.23 19.10 40.57
C LEU A 621 -17.55 20.26 39.61
N LYS A 622 -18.44 21.18 40.00
CA LYS A 622 -18.73 22.38 39.19
C LYS A 622 -17.49 23.26 39.00
N THR A 623 -16.69 23.41 40.06
CA THR A 623 -15.45 24.20 40.03
C THR A 623 -14.43 23.56 39.10
N TRP A 624 -14.17 22.26 39.23
CA TRP A 624 -13.22 21.55 38.38
C TRP A 624 -13.63 21.51 36.91
N ARG A 625 -14.92 21.38 36.60
CA ARG A 625 -15.42 21.47 35.21
C ARG A 625 -15.00 22.78 34.52
N ASN A 626 -15.05 23.89 35.27
CA ASN A 626 -14.81 25.23 34.77
C ASN A 626 -13.36 25.70 34.96
N THR A 627 -12.52 24.91 35.64
CA THR A 627 -11.12 25.26 35.85
C THR A 627 -10.37 25.12 34.53
N PRO A 628 -9.72 26.19 34.01
CA PRO A 628 -8.87 26.05 32.85
C PRO A 628 -7.68 25.16 33.23
N VAL A 629 -7.44 24.13 32.43
CA VAL A 629 -6.33 23.20 32.65
C VAL A 629 -5.34 23.40 31.52
N GLN A 630 -4.08 23.62 31.88
CA GLN A 630 -2.98 23.60 30.93
C GLN A 630 -2.31 22.24 31.01
N LEU A 631 -2.23 21.56 29.87
CA LEU A 631 -1.30 20.44 29.70
C LEU A 631 0.09 21.07 29.56
N ASP A 632 0.73 21.39 30.69
CA ASP A 632 2.08 21.96 30.72
C ASP A 632 3.09 20.86 30.39
N LEU A 633 3.45 20.81 29.11
CA LEU A 633 4.25 19.74 28.51
C LEU A 633 5.34 20.30 27.61
N ARG A 634 5.96 21.40 28.07
CA ARG A 634 7.28 21.79 27.59
C ARG A 634 8.34 20.79 28.06
#